data_AF-A0A967YBE6-F1
#
_entry.id   AF-A0A967YBE6-F1
#
_cell.length_a   1.000
_cell.length_b   1.000
_cell.length_c   1.000
_cell.angle_alpha   90.00
_cell.angle_beta   90.00
_cell.angle_gamma   90.00
#
_symmetry.space_group_name_H-M   'P 1'
#
loop_
_entity.id
_entity.type
_entity.pdbx_description
1 polymer ?
#
loop_
_entity_poly.entity_id
_entity_poly.type
_entity_poly.pdbx_seq_one_letter_code
_entity_poly.pdbx_strand_id
1 'polypeptide(L)'
;MPKPMEAVWKKVKSAIKKRIPTHSFEMWIQPLDLEKSENGHWIVSCPNFFSKKRVSDLYGNLISAELSTATGNSCNLTFVVGAKGKPERPKEPMPNHQLPLPNDLIRPHSGRFLRRDFTFDQFVVGASNDFAYSASLSLASRKEHQQNALFLLSKTGMGKSHLSQAIGHHVLSEYPGDRV
;
A
#
# COMPACT_ATOMS: atom_id res chain seq x y z
N MET A 1 -35.65 8.96 4.88
CA MET A 1 -36.02 7.65 4.30
C MET A 1 -34.86 7.19 3.41
N PRO A 2 -34.35 5.95 3.53
CA PRO A 2 -33.30 5.46 2.64
C PRO A 2 -33.82 5.43 1.20
N LYS A 3 -32.98 5.80 0.24
CA LYS A 3 -33.36 5.79 -1.18
C LYS A 3 -33.72 4.36 -1.60
N PRO A 4 -34.75 4.15 -2.45
CA PRO A 4 -35.18 2.79 -2.85
C PRO A 4 -34.04 1.92 -3.39
N MET A 5 -33.02 2.54 -3.99
CA MET A 5 -31.85 1.85 -4.54
C MET A 5 -30.85 1.38 -3.47
N GLU A 6 -30.79 2.00 -2.28
CA GLU A 6 -29.96 1.50 -1.18
C GLU A 6 -30.53 0.20 -0.59
N ALA A 7 -31.85 0.04 -0.60
CA ALA A 7 -32.51 -1.19 -0.19
C ALA A 7 -32.19 -2.35 -1.16
N VAL A 8 -32.16 -2.06 -2.46
CA VAL A 8 -31.72 -3.02 -3.50
C VAL A 8 -30.26 -3.42 -3.27
N TRP A 9 -29.37 -2.46 -3.01
CA TRP A 9 -27.96 -2.74 -2.73
C TRP A 9 -27.75 -3.63 -1.50
N LYS A 10 -28.50 -3.40 -0.41
CA LYS A 10 -28.48 -4.27 0.77
C LYS A 10 -28.93 -5.70 0.44
N LYS A 11 -29.97 -5.85 -0.39
CA LYS A 11 -30.46 -7.15 -0.84
C LYS A 11 -29.39 -7.89 -1.67
N VAL A 12 -28.72 -7.18 -2.58
CA VAL A 12 -27.60 -7.71 -3.37
C VAL A 12 -26.45 -8.16 -2.47
N LYS A 13 -25.98 -7.32 -1.54
CA LYS A 13 -24.94 -7.72 -0.57
C LYS A 13 -25.33 -9.00 0.20
N SER A 14 -26.58 -9.12 0.63
CA SER A 14 -27.09 -10.31 1.33
C SER A 14 -27.08 -11.57 0.46
N ALA A 15 -27.45 -11.43 -0.82
CA ALA A 15 -27.39 -12.53 -1.79
C ALA A 15 -25.94 -12.98 -2.04
N ILE A 16 -25.02 -12.02 -2.20
CA ILE A 16 -23.58 -12.30 -2.39
C ILE A 16 -23.01 -13.00 -1.15
N LYS A 17 -23.37 -12.56 0.06
CA LYS A 17 -22.92 -13.18 1.32
C LYS A 17 -23.24 -14.68 1.41
N LYS A 18 -24.30 -15.15 0.75
CA LYS A 18 -24.67 -16.57 0.70
C LYS A 18 -23.86 -17.37 -0.33
N ARG A 19 -23.23 -16.71 -1.31
CA ARG A 19 -22.52 -17.35 -2.42
C ARG A 19 -21.00 -17.39 -2.24
N ILE A 20 -20.44 -16.57 -1.36
CA ILE A 20 -18.99 -16.50 -1.13
C ILE A 20 -18.65 -16.77 0.34
N PRO A 21 -17.42 -17.23 0.65
CA PRO A 21 -16.96 -17.40 2.03
C PRO A 21 -17.06 -16.09 2.83
N THR A 22 -17.41 -16.20 4.12
CA THR A 22 -17.64 -15.05 5.03
C THR A 22 -16.46 -14.08 5.05
N HIS A 23 -15.23 -14.59 5.14
CA HIS A 23 -14.03 -13.76 5.16
C HIS A 23 -13.84 -12.95 3.85
N SER A 24 -14.14 -13.57 2.70
CA SER A 24 -14.08 -12.88 1.40
C SER A 24 -15.13 -11.77 1.30
N PHE A 25 -16.33 -12.01 1.85
CA PHE A 25 -17.37 -10.99 1.91
C PHE A 25 -16.97 -9.79 2.77
N GLU A 26 -16.49 -10.04 4.00
CA GLU A 26 -16.06 -9.00 4.94
C GLU A 26 -14.92 -8.15 4.38
N MET A 27 -13.97 -8.79 3.70
CA MET A 27 -12.80 -8.10 3.15
C MET A 27 -13.12 -7.29 1.88
N TRP A 28 -13.94 -7.82 0.97
CA TRP A 28 -14.06 -7.28 -0.39
C TRP A 28 -15.40 -6.65 -0.72
N ILE A 29 -16.50 -7.15 -0.13
CA ILE A 29 -17.86 -6.77 -0.52
C ILE A 29 -18.51 -5.86 0.51
N GLN A 30 -18.30 -6.13 1.80
CA GLN A 30 -18.80 -5.31 2.90
C GLN A 30 -18.35 -3.84 2.80
N PRO A 31 -17.07 -3.52 2.49
CA PRO A 31 -16.59 -2.14 2.41
C PRO A 31 -17.07 -1.35 1.19
N LEU A 32 -17.88 -1.94 0.31
CA LEU A 32 -18.36 -1.31 -0.91
C LEU A 32 -19.63 -0.50 -0.68
N ASP A 33 -19.62 0.79 -0.94
CA ASP A 33 -20.81 1.63 -0.75
C ASP A 33 -21.40 2.08 -2.08
N LEU A 34 -22.73 2.10 -2.15
CA LEU A 34 -23.44 2.63 -3.31
C LEU A 34 -23.32 4.16 -3.31
N GLU A 35 -22.71 4.72 -4.35
CA GLU A 35 -22.54 6.17 -4.46
C GLU A 35 -23.69 6.80 -5.24
N LYS A 36 -23.99 6.26 -6.43
CA LYS A 36 -25.08 6.72 -7.29
C LYS A 36 -25.70 5.55 -8.05
N SER A 37 -26.99 5.67 -8.34
CA SER A 37 -27.73 4.76 -9.22
C SER A 37 -28.66 5.63 -10.07
N GLU A 38 -28.35 5.76 -11.36
CA GLU A 38 -29.13 6.55 -12.33
C GLU A 38 -29.26 5.75 -13.63
N ASN A 39 -30.47 5.67 -14.19
CA ASN A 39 -30.75 5.11 -15.52
C ASN A 39 -30.17 3.69 -15.77
N GLY A 40 -30.14 2.82 -14.74
CA GLY A 40 -29.56 1.47 -14.87
C GLY A 40 -28.03 1.41 -14.75
N HIS A 41 -27.37 2.54 -14.46
CA HIS A 41 -25.95 2.62 -14.16
C HIS A 41 -25.73 2.71 -12.65
N TRP A 42 -25.03 1.71 -12.11
CA TRP A 42 -24.69 1.60 -10.69
C TRP A 42 -23.23 1.99 -10.48
N ILE A 43 -23.01 3.02 -9.68
CA ILE A 43 -21.68 3.49 -9.27
C ILE A 43 -21.42 3.04 -7.85
N VAL A 44 -20.47 2.12 -7.70
CA VAL A 44 -20.07 1.54 -6.42
C VAL A 44 -18.70 2.07 -6.04
N SER A 45 -18.62 2.63 -4.84
CA SER A 45 -17.41 3.17 -4.26
C SER A 45 -16.60 2.08 -3.54
N CYS A 46 -15.31 2.03 -3.85
CA CYS A 46 -14.32 1.17 -3.22
C CYS A 46 -13.42 2.00 -2.29
N PRO A 47 -12.90 1.42 -1.20
CA PRO A 47 -12.08 2.15 -0.23
C PRO A 47 -10.72 2.62 -0.80
N ASN A 48 -10.14 1.86 -1.73
CA ASN A 48 -8.87 2.19 -2.37
C ASN A 48 -8.78 1.58 -3.79
N PHE A 49 -7.72 1.95 -4.52
CA PHE A 49 -7.48 1.47 -5.89
C PHE A 49 -7.28 -0.04 -5.98
N PHE A 50 -6.62 -0.66 -4.99
CA PHE A 50 -6.41 -2.11 -4.97
C PHE A 50 -7.73 -2.87 -4.82
N SER A 51 -8.60 -2.42 -3.91
CA SER A 51 -9.95 -2.95 -3.75
C SER A 51 -10.76 -2.77 -5.02
N LYS A 52 -10.69 -1.62 -5.69
CA LYS A 52 -11.35 -1.41 -6.99
C LYS A 52 -10.91 -2.46 -8.01
N LYS A 53 -9.60 -2.64 -8.19
CA LYS A 53 -9.05 -3.61 -9.17
C LYS A 53 -9.46 -5.04 -8.83
N ARG A 54 -9.24 -5.46 -7.59
CA ARG A 54 -9.56 -6.82 -7.12
C ARG A 54 -11.06 -7.14 -7.24
N VAL A 55 -11.92 -6.21 -6.83
CA VAL A 55 -13.38 -6.39 -6.90
C VAL A 55 -13.87 -6.42 -8.33
N SER A 56 -13.36 -5.53 -9.19
CA SER A 56 -13.70 -5.54 -10.62
C SER A 56 -13.32 -6.86 -11.28
N ASP A 57 -12.10 -7.35 -11.02
CA ASP A 57 -11.56 -8.55 -11.68
C ASP A 57 -12.26 -9.85 -11.22
N LEU A 58 -12.55 -9.99 -9.92
CA LEU A 58 -13.02 -11.26 -9.34
C LEU A 58 -14.53 -11.29 -9.08
N TYR A 59 -15.10 -10.17 -8.63
CA TYR A 59 -16.48 -10.11 -8.17
C TYR A 59 -17.37 -9.27 -9.09
N GLY A 60 -16.82 -8.59 -10.10
CA GLY A 60 -17.57 -7.72 -11.00
C GLY A 60 -18.74 -8.43 -11.67
N ASN A 61 -18.49 -9.60 -12.26
CA ASN A 61 -19.51 -10.43 -12.91
C ASN A 61 -20.57 -10.95 -11.94
N LEU A 62 -20.15 -11.28 -10.71
CA LEU A 62 -21.06 -11.78 -9.68
C LEU A 62 -21.98 -10.65 -9.18
N ILE A 63 -21.42 -9.45 -8.96
CA ILE A 63 -22.19 -8.28 -8.53
C ILE A 63 -23.15 -7.82 -9.65
N SER A 64 -22.73 -7.83 -10.91
CA SER A 64 -23.59 -7.44 -12.04
C SER A 64 -24.75 -8.43 -12.25
N ALA A 65 -24.52 -9.73 -12.09
CA ALA A 65 -25.56 -10.76 -12.17
C ALA A 65 -26.62 -10.60 -11.06
N GLU A 66 -26.18 -10.38 -9.81
CA GLU A 66 -27.08 -10.16 -8.68
C GLU A 66 -27.85 -8.83 -8.80
N LEU A 67 -27.21 -7.77 -9.30
CA LEU A 67 -27.88 -6.50 -9.59
C LEU A 67 -28.96 -6.66 -10.66
N SER A 68 -28.67 -7.38 -11.74
CA SER A 68 -29.63 -7.62 -12.83
C SER A 68 -30.81 -8.46 -12.34
N THR A 69 -30.56 -9.45 -11.48
CA THR A 69 -31.61 -10.25 -10.83
C THR A 69 -32.48 -9.42 -9.89
N ALA A 70 -31.88 -8.48 -9.16
CA ALA A 70 -32.59 -7.65 -8.18
C ALA A 70 -33.40 -6.51 -8.81
N THR A 71 -32.99 -6.01 -9.98
CA THR A 71 -33.64 -4.88 -10.67
C THR A 71 -34.47 -5.28 -11.89
N GLY A 72 -34.30 -6.52 -12.40
CA GLY A 72 -35.02 -7.02 -13.57
C GLY A 72 -34.52 -6.49 -14.91
N ASN A 73 -33.50 -5.61 -14.93
CA ASN A 73 -32.96 -4.98 -16.13
C ASN A 73 -31.43 -5.14 -16.22
N SER A 74 -30.87 -4.98 -17.43
CA SER A 74 -29.42 -4.95 -17.64
C SER A 74 -28.80 -3.76 -16.90
N CYS A 75 -27.96 -4.05 -15.89
CA CYS A 75 -27.29 -3.03 -15.10
C CYS A 75 -25.84 -2.85 -15.56
N ASN A 76 -25.45 -1.61 -15.86
CA ASN A 76 -24.04 -1.27 -16.03
C ASN A 76 -23.44 -0.99 -14.66
N LEU A 77 -22.38 -1.70 -14.30
CA LEU A 77 -21.69 -1.55 -13.02
C LEU A 77 -20.36 -0.85 -13.22
N THR A 78 -20.10 0.20 -12.45
CA THR A 78 -18.82 0.90 -12.48
C THR A 78 -18.29 1.10 -11.07
N PHE A 79 -17.02 0.73 -10.89
CA PHE A 79 -16.32 0.92 -9.63
C PHE A 79 -15.53 2.23 -9.65
N VAL A 80 -15.73 3.04 -8.61
CA VAL A 80 -14.98 4.27 -8.37
C VAL A 80 -14.27 4.17 -7.03
N VAL A 81 -13.18 4.92 -6.85
CA VAL A 81 -12.54 4.99 -5.52
C VAL A 81 -13.26 6.09 -4.76
N GLY A 82 -13.98 5.71 -3.71
CA GLY A 82 -14.75 6.65 -2.91
C GLY A 82 -13.83 7.54 -2.07
N ALA A 83 -14.08 8.85 -2.09
CA ALA A 83 -13.35 9.81 -1.26
C ALA A 83 -13.49 9.55 0.25
N LYS A 84 -14.49 8.75 0.68
CA LYS A 84 -14.71 8.32 2.07
C LYS A 84 -13.67 7.33 2.61
N GLY A 85 -12.74 6.87 1.77
CA GLY A 85 -11.67 5.93 2.13
C GLY A 85 -10.37 6.56 2.63
N LYS A 86 -10.26 7.89 2.66
CA LYS A 86 -9.25 8.54 3.51
C LYS A 86 -9.96 8.85 4.83
N PRO A 87 -9.55 8.27 5.98
CA PRO A 87 -9.66 9.05 7.20
C PRO A 87 -8.97 10.38 6.87
N GLU A 88 -9.76 11.45 6.80
CA GLU A 88 -9.22 12.79 6.78
C GLU A 88 -8.52 12.94 8.12
N ARG A 89 -7.23 12.57 8.14
CA ARG A 89 -6.37 12.87 9.28
C ARG A 89 -6.54 14.37 9.48
N PRO A 90 -6.99 14.83 10.66
CA PRO A 90 -7.05 16.25 10.93
C PRO A 90 -5.71 16.84 10.49
N LYS A 91 -5.74 17.79 9.56
CA LYS A 91 -4.57 18.63 9.23
C LYS A 91 -4.36 19.59 10.40
N GLU A 92 -4.21 19.06 11.60
CA GLU A 92 -3.54 19.80 12.65
C GLU A 92 -2.07 19.90 12.24
N PRO A 93 -1.44 21.08 12.35
CA PRO A 93 0.00 21.17 12.23
C PRO A 93 0.56 20.28 13.32
N MET A 94 1.02 19.07 12.96
CA MET A 94 1.50 18.10 13.94
C MET A 94 2.65 18.76 14.70
N PRO A 95 2.53 19.02 16.02
CA PRO A 95 3.73 19.04 16.82
C PRO A 95 4.34 17.64 16.67
N ASN A 96 5.66 17.58 16.51
CA ASN A 96 6.42 16.34 16.45
C ASN A 96 6.23 15.58 17.77
N HIS A 97 5.11 14.86 17.90
CA HIS A 97 4.75 14.05 19.05
C HIS A 97 4.72 12.60 18.58
N GLN A 98 5.85 12.17 18.02
CA GLN A 98 6.20 10.77 18.05
C GLN A 98 6.36 10.42 19.53
N LEU A 99 5.35 9.78 20.12
CA LEU A 99 5.46 9.19 21.45
C LEU A 99 6.66 8.23 21.41
N PRO A 100 7.61 8.37 22.35
CA PRO A 100 8.75 7.47 22.38
C PRO A 100 8.23 6.04 22.54
N LEU A 101 8.64 5.15 21.65
CA LEU A 101 8.45 3.71 21.84
C LEU A 101 9.06 3.33 23.19
N PRO A 102 8.54 2.30 23.89
CA PRO A 102 9.14 1.77 25.11
C PRO A 102 10.49 1.08 24.79
N ASN A 103 11.48 1.91 24.47
CA ASN A 103 12.93 1.69 24.34
C ASN A 103 13.65 2.89 23.66
N ASP A 104 12.96 3.99 23.34
CA ASP A 104 13.58 5.21 22.77
C ASP A 104 14.52 5.96 23.73
N LEU A 105 14.71 5.47 24.96
CA LEU A 105 15.82 5.87 25.84
C LEU A 105 17.15 5.19 25.46
N ILE A 106 17.09 4.05 24.76
CA ILE A 106 18.25 3.45 24.10
C ILE A 106 18.23 3.94 22.67
N ARG A 107 18.53 5.23 22.49
CA ARG A 107 18.81 5.83 21.19
C ARG A 107 20.05 5.16 20.61
N PRO A 108 19.97 4.26 19.61
CA PRO A 108 21.16 3.87 18.89
C PRO A 108 21.35 4.96 17.83
N HIS A 109 21.78 6.16 18.22
CA HIS A 109 22.21 7.23 17.30
C HIS A 109 23.50 6.85 16.55
N SER A 110 23.78 5.56 16.33
CA SER A 110 25.13 5.10 16.01
C SER A 110 25.20 3.80 15.22
N GLY A 111 24.14 3.42 14.49
CA GLY A 111 24.21 2.19 13.68
C GLY A 111 24.52 0.94 14.52
N ARG A 112 24.09 0.91 15.80
CA ARG A 112 24.38 -0.18 16.75
C ARG A 112 23.88 -1.55 16.27
N PHE A 113 22.95 -1.55 15.31
CA PHE A 113 22.40 -2.72 14.64
C PHE A 113 22.98 -2.97 13.23
N LEU A 114 23.85 -2.09 12.72
CA LEU A 114 24.56 -2.30 11.46
C LEU A 114 25.80 -3.16 11.71
N ARG A 115 26.01 -4.17 10.88
CA ARG A 115 27.24 -4.96 10.91
C ARG A 115 28.39 -4.07 10.45
N ARG A 116 29.47 -4.01 11.23
CA ARG A 116 30.65 -3.16 10.95
C ARG A 116 31.29 -3.43 9.58
N ASP A 117 31.21 -4.67 9.13
CA ASP A 117 31.84 -5.13 7.89
C ASP A 117 30.97 -4.84 6.65
N PHE A 118 29.72 -4.41 6.83
CA PHE A 118 28.81 -4.19 5.71
C PHE A 118 28.92 -2.76 5.20
N THR A 119 30.12 -2.32 4.83
CA THR A 119 30.40 -1.01 4.22
C THR A 119 30.61 -1.12 2.71
N PHE A 120 30.55 0.00 1.98
CA PHE A 120 30.83 -0.01 0.54
C PHE A 120 32.27 -0.46 0.25
N ASP A 121 33.24 -0.09 1.09
CA ASP A 121 34.65 -0.46 0.93
C ASP A 121 34.91 -1.97 1.00
N GLN A 122 34.09 -2.70 1.77
CA GLN A 122 34.18 -4.16 1.88
C GLN A 122 33.30 -4.90 0.86
N PHE A 123 32.56 -4.18 0.01
CA PHE A 123 31.71 -4.79 -1.01
C PHE A 123 32.51 -5.02 -2.30
N VAL A 124 32.68 -6.29 -2.68
CA VAL A 124 33.37 -6.63 -3.93
C VAL A 124 32.46 -6.40 -5.13
N VAL A 125 32.83 -5.42 -5.96
CA VAL A 125 32.12 -5.06 -7.18
C VAL A 125 32.59 -5.92 -8.36
N GLY A 126 31.63 -6.40 -9.16
CA GLY A 126 31.87 -7.11 -10.41
C GLY A 126 30.69 -6.93 -11.37
N ALA A 127 30.84 -7.42 -12.60
CA ALA A 127 29.86 -7.17 -13.67
C ALA A 127 28.40 -7.51 -13.32
N SER A 128 28.17 -8.49 -12.44
CA SER A 128 26.82 -8.91 -12.03
C SER A 128 26.17 -8.05 -10.95
N ASN A 129 26.94 -7.21 -10.23
CA ASN A 129 26.43 -6.42 -9.10
C ASN A 129 26.78 -4.92 -9.18
N ASP A 130 27.54 -4.51 -10.20
CA ASP A 130 27.96 -3.13 -10.44
C ASP A 130 26.78 -2.16 -10.44
N PHE A 131 25.72 -2.44 -11.20
CA PHE A 131 24.53 -1.61 -11.23
C PHE A 131 23.86 -1.42 -9.86
N ALA A 132 23.76 -2.50 -9.07
CA ALA A 132 23.15 -2.44 -7.74
C ALA A 132 24.04 -1.65 -6.76
N TYR A 133 25.36 -1.78 -6.89
CA TYR A 133 26.33 -1.00 -6.12
C TYR A 133 26.24 0.48 -6.44
N SER A 134 26.31 0.87 -7.73
CA SER A 134 26.22 2.26 -8.17
C SER A 134 24.90 2.91 -7.77
N ALA A 135 23.78 2.19 -7.91
CA ALA A 135 22.47 2.68 -7.49
C ALA A 135 22.40 2.91 -5.97
N SER A 136 22.98 1.99 -5.19
CA SER A 136 23.04 2.09 -3.73
C SER A 136 23.92 3.27 -3.29
N LEU A 137 25.07 3.46 -3.91
CA LEU A 137 25.98 4.58 -3.65
C LEU A 137 25.34 5.93 -4.03
N SER A 138 24.66 5.98 -5.17
CA SER A 138 23.93 7.18 -5.61
C SER A 138 22.83 7.56 -4.61
N LEU A 139 22.06 6.59 -4.11
CA LEU A 139 21.04 6.83 -3.08
C LEU A 139 21.67 7.31 -1.77
N ALA A 140 22.78 6.70 -1.35
CA ALA A 140 23.47 7.06 -0.11
C ALA A 140 24.05 8.48 -0.15
N SER A 141 24.64 8.88 -1.28
CA SER A 141 25.23 10.21 -1.49
C SER A 141 24.22 11.35 -1.66
N ARG A 142 22.91 11.02 -1.79
CA ARG A 142 21.79 11.97 -1.94
C ARG A 142 21.99 13.00 -3.08
N LYS A 143 22.82 12.70 -4.08
CA LYS A 143 23.27 13.68 -5.08
C LYS A 143 22.19 14.17 -6.05
N GLU A 144 21.03 13.52 -6.15
CA GLU A 144 19.89 14.02 -6.93
C GLU A 144 18.55 13.58 -6.33
N HIS A 145 17.60 14.51 -6.20
CA HIS A 145 16.27 14.33 -5.59
C HIS A 145 15.29 13.41 -6.36
N GLN A 146 15.75 12.56 -7.28
CA GLN A 146 14.84 11.83 -8.18
C GLN A 146 14.30 10.51 -7.62
N GLN A 147 14.97 9.88 -6.64
CA GLN A 147 14.55 8.57 -6.10
C GLN A 147 14.83 8.50 -4.59
N ASN A 148 13.77 8.41 -3.77
CA ASN A 148 13.89 8.27 -2.30
C ASN A 148 13.88 6.80 -1.84
N ALA A 149 13.86 5.84 -2.79
CA ALA A 149 13.77 4.43 -2.48
C ALA A 149 14.53 3.60 -3.53
N LEU A 150 15.15 2.52 -3.08
CA LEU A 150 15.80 1.52 -3.92
C LEU A 150 15.28 0.12 -3.55
N PHE A 151 14.91 -0.66 -4.56
CA PHE A 151 14.46 -2.04 -4.37
C PHE A 151 15.49 -3.02 -4.96
N LEU A 152 16.08 -3.86 -4.10
CA LEU A 152 17.08 -4.85 -4.48
C LEU A 152 16.48 -6.25 -4.56
N LEU A 153 16.35 -6.81 -5.77
CA LEU A 153 15.79 -8.13 -6.02
C LEU A 153 16.84 -9.10 -6.55
N SER A 154 17.13 -10.17 -5.81
CA SER A 154 18.08 -11.21 -6.21
C SER A 154 17.99 -12.45 -5.32
N LYS A 155 18.62 -13.56 -5.74
CA LYS A 155 18.79 -14.79 -4.94
C LYS A 155 19.58 -14.52 -3.65
N THR A 156 19.53 -15.44 -2.69
CA THR A 156 20.31 -15.36 -1.44
C THR A 156 21.82 -15.26 -1.74
N GLY A 157 22.58 -14.60 -0.86
CA GLY A 157 24.04 -14.43 -1.03
C GLY A 157 24.49 -13.36 -2.04
N MET A 158 23.59 -12.70 -2.77
CA MET A 158 23.93 -11.70 -3.78
C MET A 158 24.11 -10.27 -3.22
N GLY A 159 24.48 -10.12 -1.95
CA GLY A 159 24.87 -8.81 -1.42
C GLY A 159 23.77 -7.83 -0.99
N LYS A 160 22.47 -8.17 -1.10
CA LYS A 160 21.35 -7.26 -0.74
C LYS A 160 21.47 -6.66 0.67
N SER A 161 21.70 -7.51 1.68
CA SER A 161 21.82 -7.07 3.06
C SER A 161 23.09 -6.24 3.30
N HIS A 162 24.16 -6.53 2.56
CA HIS A 162 25.40 -5.77 2.62
C HIS A 162 25.17 -4.36 2.07
N LEU A 163 24.66 -4.25 0.84
CA LEU A 163 24.39 -2.95 0.20
C LEU A 163 23.40 -2.10 1.02
N SER A 164 22.34 -2.71 1.54
CA SER A 164 21.36 -2.00 2.38
C SER A 164 22.00 -1.41 3.64
N GLN A 165 22.93 -2.12 4.29
CA GLN A 165 23.60 -1.62 5.49
C GLN A 165 24.75 -0.66 5.15
N ALA A 166 25.40 -0.84 3.99
CA ALA A 166 26.44 0.06 3.50
C ALA A 166 25.91 1.47 3.24
N ILE A 167 24.68 1.59 2.71
CA ILE A 167 23.97 2.87 2.62
C ILE A 167 23.85 3.51 4.00
N GLY A 168 23.45 2.73 5.01
CA GLY A 168 23.29 3.23 6.37
C GLY A 168 24.60 3.72 7.01
N HIS A 169 25.69 2.97 6.84
CA HIS A 169 27.03 3.40 7.28
C HIS A 169 27.47 4.68 6.58
N HIS A 170 27.25 4.77 5.27
CA HIS A 170 27.63 5.95 4.50
C HIS A 170 26.87 7.20 4.97
N VAL A 171 25.54 7.09 5.14
CA VAL A 171 24.71 8.17 5.67
C VAL A 171 25.15 8.59 7.07
N LEU A 172 25.44 7.66 7.98
CA LEU A 172 25.92 7.99 9.33
C LEU A 172 27.33 8.60 9.34
N SER A 173 28.16 8.28 8.35
CA SER A 173 29.51 8.85 8.21
C SER A 173 29.47 10.31 7.77
N GLU A 174 28.56 10.67 6.86
CA GLU A 174 28.40 12.04 6.35
C GLU A 174 27.48 12.88 7.24
N TYR A 175 26.44 12.27 7.81
CA TYR A 175 25.40 12.90 8.62
C TYR A 175 25.20 12.16 9.95
N PRO A 176 26.08 12.31 10.94
CA PRO A 176 26.02 11.55 12.20
C PRO A 176 24.76 11.78 13.05
N GLY A 177 24.01 12.86 12.77
CA GLY A 177 22.75 13.19 13.44
C GLY A 177 21.51 12.59 12.78
N ASP A 178 21.65 11.99 11.59
CA ASP A 178 20.52 11.42 10.87
C ASP A 178 20.11 10.05 11.44
N ARG A 179 18.81 9.76 11.32
CA ARG A 179 18.25 8.46 11.71
C ARG A 179 18.35 7.50 10.53
N VAL A 180 18.90 6.31 10.79
CA VAL A 180 19.08 5.20 9.84
C VAL A 180 18.51 3.93 10.43
#